data_AF-A0A5J4QAK1-F1
#
_entry.id   AF-A0A5J4QAK1-F1
#
_cell.length_a   1.000
_cell.length_b   1.000
_cell.length_c   1.000
_cell.angle_alpha   90.00
_cell.angle_beta   90.00
_cell.angle_gamma   90.00
#
_symmetry.space_group_name_H-M   'P 1'
#
loop_
_entity.id
_entity.type
_entity.pdbx_description
1 polymer ?
#
loop_
_entity_poly.entity_id
_entity_poly.type
_entity_poly.pdbx_seq_one_letter_code
_entity_poly.pdbx_strand_id
1 'polypeptide(L)'
;KMLSQIKWIRFIRFAADTASAIEPLLSAIEKLNRYGVKNYRIFVYLLVKDVADANERCKILKGLGLIPFAQTYRDYENNIQPTAEQKRFAWYVNQKAVFNATEWEDYKA
;
A
#
# COMPACT_ATOMS: atom_id res chain seq x y z
N LYS A 1 -0.10 -2.40 35.51
CA LYS A 1 -1.29 -1.58 35.21
C LYS A 1 -1.07 -0.49 34.15
N MET A 2 0.11 0.16 34.06
CA MET A 2 0.35 1.17 33.01
C MET A 2 0.38 0.62 31.58
N LEU A 3 1.12 -0.47 31.30
CA LEU A 3 1.19 -1.04 29.93
C LEU A 3 -0.16 -1.52 29.39
N SER A 4 -1.07 -1.97 30.27
CA SER A 4 -2.43 -2.38 29.90
C SER A 4 -3.37 -1.21 29.59
N GLN A 5 -2.99 0.03 29.93
CA GLN A 5 -3.78 1.24 29.67
C GLN A 5 -3.33 1.96 28.38
N ILE A 6 -2.20 1.55 27.81
CA ILE A 6 -1.68 2.14 26.57
C ILE A 6 -2.47 1.62 25.37
N LYS A 7 -3.05 2.53 24.60
CA LYS A 7 -3.64 2.21 23.29
C LYS A 7 -2.53 2.03 22.27
N TRP A 8 -2.17 0.79 22.00
CA TRP A 8 -1.18 0.45 20.98
C TRP A 8 -1.69 0.88 19.60
N ILE A 9 -0.80 1.50 18.81
CA ILE A 9 -1.11 1.79 17.42
C ILE A 9 -1.29 0.47 16.66
N ARG A 10 -2.43 0.31 15.98
CA ARG A 10 -2.73 -0.94 15.25
C ARG A 10 -1.74 -1.23 14.13
N PHE A 11 -1.30 -0.17 13.45
CA PHE A 11 -0.38 -0.25 12.32
C PHE A 11 0.76 0.74 12.42
N ILE A 12 1.97 0.29 12.10
CA ILE A 12 3.07 1.16 11.69
C ILE A 12 2.80 1.56 10.24
N ARG A 13 2.91 2.85 9.93
CA ARG A 13 2.53 3.40 8.63
C ARG A 13 3.74 3.89 7.86
N PHE A 14 3.81 3.51 6.59
CA PHE A 14 4.78 4.00 5.62
C PHE A 14 4.06 4.59 4.41
N ALA A 15 4.78 5.40 3.65
CA ALA A 15 4.40 5.78 2.30
C ALA A 15 5.44 5.22 1.33
N ALA A 16 4.99 4.75 0.18
CA ALA A 16 5.84 4.16 -0.85
C ALA A 16 5.45 4.69 -2.22
N ASP A 17 5.29 6.01 -2.35
CA ASP A 17 4.63 6.67 -3.48
C ASP A 17 5.37 6.57 -4.82
N THR A 18 6.64 6.18 -4.80
CA THR A 18 7.48 6.02 -5.98
C THR A 18 8.18 4.66 -5.96
N ALA A 19 8.61 4.16 -7.13
CA ALA A 19 9.45 2.96 -7.22
C ALA A 19 10.72 3.05 -6.36
N SER A 20 11.35 4.24 -6.31
CA SER A 20 12.56 4.49 -5.51
C SER A 20 12.33 4.34 -4.00
N ALA A 21 11.09 4.44 -3.51
CA ALA A 21 10.79 4.26 -2.09
C ALA A 21 10.73 2.77 -1.67
N ILE A 22 10.68 1.83 -2.62
CA ILE A 22 10.54 0.40 -2.32
C ILE A 22 11.77 -0.15 -1.61
N GLU A 23 12.98 0.12 -2.12
CA GLU A 23 14.20 -0.44 -1.53
C GLU A 23 14.45 0.06 -0.08
N PRO A 24 14.31 1.37 0.22
CA PRO A 24 14.30 1.86 1.60
C PRO A 24 13.20 1.23 2.47
N LEU A 25 11.99 1.03 1.93
CA LEU A 25 10.89 0.38 2.64
C LEU A 25 11.24 -1.08 2.99
N LEU A 26 11.81 -1.84 2.06
CA LEU A 26 12.22 -3.22 2.29
C LEU A 26 13.28 -3.30 3.42
N SER A 27 14.28 -2.42 3.40
CA SER A 27 15.28 -2.33 4.48
C SER A 27 14.63 -2.02 5.84
N ALA A 28 13.64 -1.13 5.87
CA ALA A 28 12.92 -0.79 7.09
C ALA A 28 12.09 -1.98 7.62
N ILE A 29 11.37 -2.67 6.73
CA ILE A 29 10.58 -3.86 7.09
C ILE A 29 11.47 -4.97 7.62
N GLU A 30 12.62 -5.22 7.00
CA GLU A 30 13.57 -6.23 7.46
C GLU A 30 14.02 -5.95 8.90
N LYS A 31 14.37 -4.68 9.20
CA LYS A 31 14.75 -4.27 10.56
C LYS A 31 13.59 -4.47 11.54
N LEU A 32 12.38 -4.04 11.20
CA LEU A 32 11.19 -4.21 12.04
C LEU A 32 10.90 -5.69 12.33
N ASN A 33 11.07 -6.55 11.33
CA ASN A 33 10.88 -7.99 11.46
C ASN A 33 11.89 -8.62 12.43
N ARG A 34 13.15 -8.16 12.43
CA ARG A 34 14.17 -8.59 13.41
C ARG A 34 13.77 -8.28 14.85
N TYR A 35 12.99 -7.21 15.08
CA TYR A 35 12.46 -6.84 16.40
C TYR A 35 11.04 -7.39 16.67
N GLY A 36 10.57 -8.35 15.87
CA GLY A 36 9.33 -9.09 16.12
C GLY A 36 8.05 -8.42 15.61
N VAL A 37 8.15 -7.30 14.88
CA VAL A 37 7.00 -6.74 14.16
C VAL A 37 6.62 -7.71 13.04
N LYS A 38 5.32 -7.98 12.87
CA LYS A 38 4.82 -8.84 11.80
C LYS A 38 4.32 -7.99 10.64
N ASN A 39 4.52 -8.43 9.39
CA ASN A 39 4.16 -7.66 8.20
C ASN A 39 2.67 -7.22 8.16
N TYR A 40 1.74 -8.02 8.69
CA TYR A 40 0.32 -7.63 8.79
C TYR A 40 0.05 -6.44 9.74
N ARG A 41 1.05 -5.99 10.50
CA ARG A 41 1.03 -4.77 11.35
C ARG A 41 1.55 -3.54 10.59
N ILE A 42 1.92 -3.68 9.32
CA ILE A 42 2.48 -2.60 8.51
C ILE A 42 1.46 -2.21 7.45
N PHE A 43 1.14 -0.91 7.42
CA PHE A 43 0.21 -0.30 6.48
C PHE A 43 0.99 0.67 5.59
N VAL A 44 0.78 0.60 4.27
CA VAL A 44 1.59 1.34 3.30
C VAL A 44 0.67 2.15 2.38
N TYR A 45 0.83 3.47 2.39
CA TYR A 45 0.19 4.35 1.43
C TYR A 45 0.91 4.25 0.07
N LEU A 46 0.12 4.20 -1.00
CA LEU A 46 0.59 4.15 -2.38
C LEU A 46 -0.12 5.22 -3.21
N LEU A 47 0.64 6.14 -3.77
CA LEU A 47 0.16 7.04 -4.80
C LEU A 47 0.09 6.35 -6.18
N VAL A 48 -1.09 6.42 -6.81
CA VAL A 48 -1.36 5.88 -8.15
C VAL A 48 -1.32 7.03 -9.15
N LYS A 49 -0.15 7.21 -9.77
CA LYS A 49 0.06 8.14 -10.89
C LYS A 49 0.10 7.39 -12.22
N ASP A 50 0.87 6.31 -12.27
CA ASP A 50 0.87 5.31 -13.33
C ASP A 50 0.40 3.97 -12.76
N VAL A 51 -0.53 3.30 -13.45
CA VAL A 51 -1.15 2.08 -12.93
C VAL A 51 -0.20 0.89 -13.02
N ALA A 52 0.63 0.79 -14.05
CA ALA A 52 1.58 -0.31 -14.20
C ALA A 52 2.66 -0.25 -13.10
N ASP A 53 3.26 0.91 -12.87
CA ASP A 53 4.21 1.14 -11.77
C ASP A 53 3.58 0.87 -10.40
N ALA A 54 2.37 1.38 -10.17
CA ALA A 54 1.66 1.16 -8.90
C ALA A 54 1.33 -0.34 -8.69
N ASN A 55 1.01 -1.07 -9.75
CA ASN A 55 0.75 -2.51 -9.70
C ASN A 55 1.99 -3.30 -9.32
N GLU A 56 3.16 -3.00 -9.92
CA GLU A 56 4.41 -3.66 -9.56
C GLU A 56 4.77 -3.44 -8.09
N ARG A 57 4.62 -2.20 -7.59
CA ARG A 57 4.75 -1.92 -6.16
C ARG A 57 3.75 -2.71 -5.31
N CYS A 58 2.48 -2.74 -5.70
CA CYS A 58 1.44 -3.51 -5.00
C CYS A 58 1.74 -5.00 -4.91
N LYS A 59 2.25 -5.63 -5.99
CA LYS A 59 2.62 -7.05 -6.00
C LYS A 59 3.70 -7.36 -4.98
N ILE A 60 4.72 -6.49 -4.86
CA ILE A 60 5.77 -6.60 -3.83
C ILE A 60 5.15 -6.53 -2.44
N LEU A 61 4.28 -5.55 -2.18
CA LEU A 61 3.66 -5.38 -0.87
C LEU A 61 2.74 -6.56 -0.50
N LYS A 62 1.97 -7.06 -1.48
CA LYS A 62 1.09 -8.23 -1.35
C LYS A 62 1.90 -9.48 -1.04
N GLY A 63 2.98 -9.73 -1.77
CA GLY A 63 3.88 -10.87 -1.55
C GLY A 63 4.52 -10.89 -0.16
N LEU A 64 4.75 -9.71 0.44
CA LEU A 64 5.24 -9.58 1.80
C LEU A 64 4.13 -9.68 2.87
N GLY A 65 2.86 -9.65 2.50
CA GLY A 65 1.74 -9.63 3.45
C GLY A 65 1.58 -8.30 4.20
N LEU A 66 2.03 -7.20 3.58
CA LEU A 66 1.79 -5.83 4.05
C LEU A 66 0.37 -5.40 3.67
N ILE A 67 -0.12 -4.30 4.26
CA ILE A 67 -1.46 -3.77 3.97
C ILE A 67 -1.32 -2.51 3.11
N PRO A 68 -1.45 -2.60 1.78
CA PRO A 68 -1.44 -1.43 0.92
C PRO A 68 -2.75 -0.63 1.03
N PHE A 69 -2.65 0.67 0.77
CA PHE A 69 -3.79 1.54 0.55
C PHE A 69 -3.47 2.51 -0.59
N ALA A 70 -4.18 2.35 -1.69
CA ALA A 70 -3.96 3.10 -2.92
C ALA A 70 -4.78 4.40 -2.92
N GLN A 71 -4.11 5.50 -3.26
CA GLN A 71 -4.70 6.82 -3.44
C GLN A 71 -4.37 7.30 -4.84
N THR A 72 -5.39 7.73 -5.59
CA THR A 72 -5.18 8.28 -6.93
C THR A 72 -4.51 9.64 -6.86
N TYR A 73 -3.50 9.86 -7.69
CA TYR A 73 -2.87 11.17 -7.82
C TYR A 73 -3.87 12.21 -8.35
N ARG A 74 -3.85 13.41 -7.75
CA ARG A 74 -4.58 14.58 -8.21
C ARG A 74 -3.58 15.71 -8.41
N ASP A 75 -3.60 16.30 -9.59
CA ASP A 75 -2.84 17.52 -9.84
C ASP A 75 -3.76 18.72 -9.60
N TYR A 76 -3.54 19.42 -8.50
CA TYR A 76 -4.34 20.60 -8.16
C TYR A 76 -3.88 21.85 -8.93
N GLU A 77 -2.63 21.90 -9.39
CA GLU A 77 -2.08 23.06 -10.11
C GLU A 77 -2.64 23.11 -11.53
N ASN A 78 -2.71 21.96 -12.19
CA ASN A 78 -3.25 21.81 -13.55
C ASN A 78 -4.71 21.33 -13.57
N ASN A 79 -5.34 21.18 -12.40
CA ASN A 79 -6.71 20.66 -12.24
C ASN A 79 -6.95 19.30 -12.93
N ILE A 80 -5.94 18.44 -12.97
CA ILE A 80 -6.05 17.11 -13.58
C ILE A 80 -6.68 16.16 -12.58
N GLN A 81 -7.86 15.66 -12.94
CA GLN A 81 -8.57 14.65 -12.18
C GLN A 81 -8.02 13.25 -12.48
N PRO A 82 -8.13 12.31 -11.52
CA PRO A 82 -7.69 10.96 -11.77
C PRO A 82 -8.53 10.26 -12.84
N THR A 83 -7.88 9.47 -13.67
CA THR A 83 -8.51 8.68 -14.73
C THR A 83 -9.43 7.61 -14.13
N ALA A 84 -10.36 7.09 -14.95
CA ALA A 84 -11.22 5.99 -14.53
C ALA A 84 -10.41 4.73 -14.16
N GLU A 85 -9.32 4.48 -14.89
CA GLU A 85 -8.41 3.37 -14.63
C GLU A 85 -7.70 3.51 -13.28
N GLN A 86 -7.13 4.69 -12.97
CA GLN A 86 -6.49 4.95 -11.68
C GLN A 86 -7.48 4.75 -10.52
N LYS A 87 -8.72 5.24 -10.66
CA LYS A 87 -9.78 5.06 -9.65
C LYS A 87 -10.15 3.60 -9.47
N ARG A 88 -10.28 2.85 -10.57
CA ARG A 88 -10.59 1.42 -10.56
C ARG A 88 -9.47 0.60 -9.91
N PHE A 89 -8.22 0.90 -10.24
CA PHE A 89 -7.05 0.28 -9.61
C PHE A 89 -7.03 0.58 -8.10
N ALA A 90 -7.22 1.83 -7.71
CA ALA A 90 -7.26 2.20 -6.29
C ALA A 90 -8.40 1.49 -5.53
N TRP A 91 -9.58 1.36 -6.15
CA TRP A 91 -10.68 0.58 -5.57
C TRP A 91 -10.30 -0.90 -5.43
N TYR A 92 -9.73 -1.52 -6.46
CA TYR A 92 -9.27 -2.91 -6.46
C TYR A 92 -8.32 -3.17 -5.29
N VAL A 93 -7.27 -2.34 -5.12
CA VAL A 93 -6.30 -2.48 -4.02
C VAL A 93 -6.97 -2.32 -2.66
N ASN A 94 -7.88 -1.35 -2.53
CA ASN A 94 -8.51 -1.03 -1.25
C ASN A 94 -9.60 -2.05 -0.85
N GLN A 95 -10.09 -2.87 -1.79
CA GLN A 95 -11.01 -3.98 -1.51
C GLN A 95 -10.23 -5.24 -1.15
N LYS A 96 -9.93 -5.39 0.15
CA LYS A 96 -9.11 -6.48 0.67
C LYS A 96 -9.54 -7.89 0.21
N ALA A 97 -10.84 -8.16 0.07
CA ALA A 97 -11.31 -9.45 -0.41
C ALA A 97 -10.90 -9.71 -1.87
N VAL A 98 -11.08 -8.71 -2.74
CA VAL A 98 -10.71 -8.77 -4.16
C VAL A 98 -9.19 -8.80 -4.30
N PHE A 99 -8.49 -7.86 -3.67
CA PHE A 99 -7.03 -7.72 -3.77
C PHE A 99 -6.27 -9.00 -3.39
N ASN A 100 -6.77 -9.77 -2.41
CA ASN A 100 -6.15 -11.04 -2.02
C ASN A 100 -6.55 -12.22 -2.93
N ALA A 101 -7.70 -12.13 -3.60
CA ALA A 101 -8.25 -13.23 -4.39
C ALA A 101 -7.79 -13.25 -5.85
N THR A 102 -7.42 -12.10 -6.42
CA THR A 102 -7.03 -11.96 -7.83
C THR A 102 -5.83 -11.05 -7.98
N GLU A 103 -5.15 -11.17 -9.12
CA GLU A 103 -4.19 -10.16 -9.60
C GLU A 103 -4.93 -9.08 -10.41
N TRP A 104 -4.26 -7.94 -10.62
CA TRP A 104 -4.86 -6.80 -11.33
C TRP A 104 -5.17 -7.12 -12.79
N GLU A 105 -4.28 -7.88 -13.44
CA GLU A 105 -4.39 -8.29 -14.84
C GLU A 105 -5.63 -9.15 -15.09
N ASP A 106 -6.00 -9.97 -14.10
CA ASP A 106 -7.16 -10.86 -14.15
C ASP A 106 -8.43 -10.20 -13.60
N TYR A 107 -8.30 -9.03 -12.98
CA TYR A 107 -9.42 -8.33 -12.40
C TYR A 107 -10.32 -7.77 -13.50
N LYS A 108 -11.51 -8.37 -13.65
CA LYS A 108 -12.60 -7.91 -14.50
C LYS A 108 -13.67 -7.31 -13.59
N ALA A 109 -13.82 -5.98 -13.62
CA ALA A 109 -14.83 -5.25 -12.86
C ALA A 109 -16.09 -5.10 -13.71
#